data_AF-A0A6B2JPF9-F1
#
_entry.id   AF-A0A6B2JPF9-F1
#
_cell.length_a   1.000
_cell.length_b   1.000
_cell.length_c   1.000
_cell.angle_alpha   90.00
_cell.angle_beta   90.00
_cell.angle_gamma   90.00
#
_symmetry.space_group_name_H-M   'P 1'
#
loop_
_entity.id
_entity.type
_entity.pdbx_description
1 polymer ?
#
loop_
_entity_poly.entity_id
_entity_poly.type
_entity_poly.pdbx_seq_one_letter_code
_entity_poly.pdbx_strand_id
1 'polypeptide(L)'
;MSKHETTFNPADDIKPDLLRRTEAAILDFMSKNDGRMPTQHELNETVKTSFTRLGPAARAVKERLLATQTKLANMPEIPEDLRLLHEQMLKDLWARTRDLQNGEIVDLRRTQAAKDESHRQEVLEMQEVVAFLEAARDRETARADAAEAEGAELRDQLKATTTELAAADARLAERDAIFAMLAPKPKPEDKPDEEANTRKGARRSRLAEGPETGDLPMETAATKASGGGEG
;
A
#
# COMPACT_ATOMS: atom_id res chain seq x y z
N MET A 1 26.28 78.74 3.40
CA MET A 1 27.13 77.76 2.68
C MET A 1 28.35 77.48 3.53
N SER A 2 28.31 76.45 4.38
CA SER A 2 29.51 75.81 4.91
C SER A 2 29.26 74.32 4.92
N LYS A 3 29.80 73.62 3.92
CA LYS A 3 29.76 72.17 3.81
C LYS A 3 31.05 71.67 4.47
N HIS A 4 30.98 71.41 5.77
CA HIS A 4 32.09 70.73 6.45
C HIS A 4 32.10 69.26 6.03
N GLU A 5 33.27 68.87 5.55
CA GLU A 5 33.71 67.55 5.15
C GLU A 5 33.32 66.49 6.18
N THR A 6 32.61 65.47 5.73
CA THR A 6 32.45 64.24 6.49
C THR A 6 33.80 63.54 6.47
N THR A 7 34.55 63.69 7.56
CA THR A 7 35.84 63.06 7.78
C THR A 7 35.65 61.55 7.73
N PHE A 8 36.10 60.91 6.65
CA PHE A 8 36.10 59.45 6.51
C PHE A 8 37.10 58.89 7.53
N ASN A 9 36.58 58.18 8.53
CA ASN A 9 37.41 57.56 9.55
C ASN A 9 37.83 56.17 9.03
N PRO A 10 39.13 55.91 8.77
CA PRO A 10 39.60 54.66 8.15
C PRO A 10 39.49 53.43 9.06
N ALA A 11 38.99 53.61 10.29
CA ALA A 11 38.73 52.54 11.26
C ALA A 11 37.31 51.94 11.15
N ASP A 12 36.45 52.48 10.28
CA ASP A 12 35.16 51.85 9.97
C ASP A 12 35.40 50.57 9.16
N ASP A 13 34.86 49.45 9.65
CA ASP A 13 34.94 48.11 9.06
C ASP A 13 34.89 48.16 7.52
N ILE A 14 36.02 47.85 6.88
CA ILE A 14 36.10 47.74 5.43
C ILE A 14 35.09 46.67 5.01
N LYS A 15 34.12 47.05 4.17
CA LYS A 15 33.06 46.14 3.73
C LYS A 15 33.66 44.82 3.21
N PRO A 16 33.21 43.65 3.69
CA PRO A 16 33.79 42.36 3.31
C PRO A 16 33.64 42.08 1.81
N ASP A 17 32.56 42.56 1.19
CA ASP A 17 32.33 42.45 -0.26
C ASP A 17 33.29 43.32 -1.08
N LEU A 18 33.79 44.43 -0.51
CA LEU A 18 34.82 45.23 -1.16
C LEU A 18 36.16 44.48 -1.11
N LEU A 19 36.51 43.90 0.04
CA LEU A 19 37.72 43.08 0.20
C LEU A 19 37.75 41.90 -0.77
N ARG A 20 36.64 41.15 -0.89
CA ARG A 20 36.53 40.01 -1.83
C ARG A 20 36.68 40.44 -3.29
N ARG A 21 36.04 41.54 -3.69
CA ARG A 21 36.16 42.07 -5.07
C ARG A 21 37.57 42.57 -5.36
N THR A 22 38.20 43.26 -4.40
CA THR A 22 39.60 43.69 -4.54
C THR A 22 40.56 42.51 -4.59
N GLU A 23 40.32 41.44 -3.83
CA GLU A 23 41.11 40.21 -3.88
C GLU A 23 40.97 39.49 -5.21
N ALA A 24 39.75 39.30 -5.70
CA ALA A 24 39.52 38.71 -7.01
C ALA A 24 40.21 39.50 -8.13
N ALA A 25 40.14 40.84 -8.08
CA ALA A 25 40.81 41.71 -9.04
C ALA A 25 42.35 41.62 -8.93
N ILE A 26 42.90 41.53 -7.72
CA ILE A 26 44.35 41.35 -7.52
C ILE A 26 44.80 40.01 -8.09
N LEU A 27 44.10 38.91 -7.76
CA LEU A 27 44.47 37.56 -8.21
C LEU A 27 44.33 37.41 -9.73
N ASP A 28 43.27 37.95 -10.33
CA ASP A 28 43.06 37.94 -11.78
C ASP A 28 44.10 38.79 -12.53
N PHE A 29 44.53 39.92 -11.96
CA PHE A 29 45.61 40.70 -12.55
C PHE A 29 46.96 39.98 -12.46
N MET A 30 47.23 39.35 -11.30
CA MET A 30 48.47 38.59 -11.10
C MET A 30 48.56 37.37 -12.01
N SER A 31 47.45 36.66 -12.26
CA SER A 31 47.45 35.50 -13.17
C SER A 31 47.70 35.91 -14.62
N LYS A 32 47.28 37.11 -15.03
CA LYS A 32 47.44 37.65 -16.38
C LYS A 32 48.79 38.33 -16.63
N ASN A 33 49.52 38.71 -15.57
CA ASN A 33 50.74 39.51 -15.64
C ASN A 33 51.90 38.87 -14.85
N ASP A 34 52.05 37.55 -14.93
CA ASP A 34 53.18 36.79 -14.36
C ASP A 34 53.48 37.11 -12.88
N GLY A 35 52.43 37.23 -12.07
CA GLY A 35 52.55 37.50 -10.63
C GLY A 35 52.86 38.95 -10.26
N ARG A 36 52.84 39.88 -11.23
CA ARG A 36 53.01 41.31 -10.92
C ARG A 36 51.83 41.85 -10.11
N MET A 37 52.13 42.55 -9.02
CA MET A 37 51.11 43.18 -8.19
C MET A 37 50.52 44.41 -8.90
N PRO A 38 49.19 44.55 -8.97
CA PRO A 38 48.54 45.68 -9.63
C PRO A 38 48.71 46.98 -8.86
N THR A 39 48.78 48.09 -9.57
CA THR A 39 48.71 49.45 -9.04
C THR A 39 47.29 49.81 -8.59
N GLN A 40 47.14 50.88 -7.81
CA GLN A 40 45.81 51.33 -7.36
C GLN A 40 44.92 51.78 -8.53
N HIS A 41 45.51 52.24 -9.63
CA HIS A 41 44.77 52.65 -10.82
C HIS A 41 44.17 51.44 -11.55
N GLU A 42 44.99 50.41 -11.80
CA GLU A 42 44.58 49.15 -12.44
C GLU A 42 43.51 48.40 -11.61
N LEU A 43 43.61 48.46 -10.28
CA LEU A 43 42.55 47.93 -9.40
C LEU A 43 41.26 48.74 -9.46
N ASN A 44 41.34 50.05 -9.72
CA ASN A 44 40.14 50.87 -9.80
C ASN A 44 39.38 50.70 -11.12
N GLU A 45 40.07 50.38 -12.20
CA GLU A 45 39.44 50.07 -13.50
C GLU A 45 38.49 48.86 -13.41
N THR A 46 38.85 47.90 -12.56
CA THR A 46 38.11 46.64 -12.37
C THR A 46 37.09 46.73 -11.24
N VAL A 47 37.48 47.25 -10.07
CA VAL A 47 36.61 47.31 -8.88
C VAL A 47 35.64 48.50 -8.94
N LYS A 48 35.98 49.56 -9.69
CA LYS A 48 35.17 50.77 -9.96
C LYS A 48 34.61 51.43 -8.69
N THR A 49 35.50 51.86 -7.79
CA THR A 49 35.14 52.50 -6.51
C THR A 49 35.92 53.79 -6.26
N SER A 50 35.59 54.53 -5.21
CA SER A 50 36.36 55.73 -4.86
C SER A 50 37.75 55.34 -4.34
N PHE A 51 38.79 56.06 -4.77
CA PHE A 51 40.17 55.81 -4.31
C PHE A 51 40.33 55.89 -2.78
N THR A 52 39.52 56.72 -2.12
CA THR A 52 39.44 56.83 -0.66
C THR A 52 39.01 55.54 0.04
N ARG A 53 38.16 54.72 -0.61
CA ARG A 53 37.70 53.42 -0.09
C ARG A 53 38.56 52.26 -0.60
N LEU A 54 39.07 52.36 -1.83
CA LEU A 54 39.90 51.35 -2.46
C LEU A 54 41.29 51.24 -1.79
N GLY A 55 41.88 52.37 -1.40
CA GLY A 55 43.23 52.43 -0.82
C GLY A 55 43.42 51.53 0.41
N PRO A 56 42.61 51.68 1.47
CA PRO A 56 42.68 50.82 2.66
C PRO A 56 42.39 49.35 2.36
N ALA A 57 41.37 49.06 1.54
CA ALA A 57 40.99 47.69 1.15
C ALA A 57 42.11 46.98 0.37
N ALA A 58 42.71 47.66 -0.59
CA ALA A 58 43.81 47.13 -1.39
C ALA A 58 45.06 46.86 -0.53
N ARG A 59 45.38 47.72 0.45
CA ARG A 59 46.51 47.47 1.37
C ARG A 59 46.26 46.23 2.22
N ALA A 60 45.10 46.13 2.87
CA ALA A 60 44.75 44.99 3.71
C ALA A 60 44.79 43.65 2.96
N VAL A 61 44.23 43.61 1.74
CA VAL A 61 44.25 42.40 0.91
C VAL A 61 45.66 42.06 0.43
N LYS A 62 46.45 43.05 -0.01
CA LYS A 62 47.83 42.82 -0.44
C LYS A 62 48.70 42.28 0.69
N GLU A 63 48.61 42.86 1.88
CA GLU A 63 49.32 42.37 3.07
C GLU A 63 48.92 40.94 3.41
N ARG A 64 47.63 40.62 3.36
CA ARG A 64 47.14 39.25 3.60
C ARG A 64 47.66 38.26 2.55
N LEU A 65 47.60 38.61 1.27
CA LEU A 65 48.07 37.74 0.18
C LEU A 65 49.59 37.54 0.22
N LEU A 66 50.36 38.58 0.57
CA LEU A 66 51.80 38.44 0.79
C LEU A 66 52.10 37.58 2.03
N ALA A 67 51.31 37.73 3.10
CA ALA A 67 51.44 36.89 4.30
C ALA A 67 51.10 35.41 4.02
N THR A 68 50.12 35.11 3.16
CA THR A 68 49.83 33.73 2.76
C THR A 68 50.88 33.19 1.81
N GLN A 69 51.35 33.97 0.85
CA GLN A 69 52.43 33.57 -0.06
C GLN A 69 53.74 33.30 0.69
N THR A 70 54.11 34.14 1.64
CA THR A 70 55.29 33.91 2.49
C THR A 70 55.11 32.68 3.36
N LYS A 71 53.90 32.43 3.90
CA LYS A 71 53.61 31.18 4.63
C LYS A 71 53.71 29.94 3.74
N LEU A 72 53.22 30.01 2.50
CA LEU A 72 53.30 28.92 1.52
C LEU A 72 54.74 28.69 1.03
N ALA A 73 55.50 29.76 0.80
CA ALA A 73 56.91 29.69 0.44
C ALA A 73 57.77 29.14 1.59
N ASN A 74 57.36 29.37 2.84
CA ASN A 74 57.99 28.84 4.04
C ASN A 74 57.36 27.52 4.51
N MET A 75 56.49 26.88 3.73
CA MET A 75 56.00 25.55 4.10
C MET A 75 57.15 24.56 4.05
N PRO A 76 57.43 23.82 5.14
CA PRO A 76 58.40 22.75 5.09
C PRO A 76 57.93 21.69 4.09
N GLU A 77 58.85 21.23 3.24
CA GLU A 77 58.58 20.10 2.34
C GLU A 77 58.16 18.90 3.19
N ILE A 78 57.00 18.31 2.86
CA ILE A 78 56.54 17.10 3.53
C ILE A 78 57.53 16.00 3.18
N PRO A 79 58.11 15.29 4.17
CA PRO A 79 58.99 14.17 3.89
C PRO A 79 58.31 13.15 2.99
N GLU A 80 59.01 12.71 1.95
CA GLU A 80 58.46 11.81 0.92
C GLU A 80 57.90 10.52 1.54
N ASP A 81 58.53 10.01 2.60
CA ASP A 81 58.06 8.84 3.34
C ASP A 81 56.67 9.07 3.97
N LEU A 82 56.40 10.27 4.50
CA LEU A 82 55.11 10.61 5.08
C LEU A 82 54.04 10.79 4.01
N ARG A 83 54.43 11.34 2.84
CA ARG A 83 53.57 11.45 1.67
C ARG A 83 53.15 10.07 1.15
N LEU A 84 54.11 9.16 0.98
CA LEU A 84 53.89 7.79 0.53
C LEU A 84 53.03 6.99 1.51
N LEU A 85 53.29 7.13 2.82
CA LEU A 85 52.51 6.47 3.85
C LEU A 85 51.05 6.96 3.87
N HIS A 86 50.84 8.26 3.69
CA HIS A 86 49.50 8.83 3.58
C HIS A 86 48.77 8.34 2.32
N GLU A 87 49.44 8.30 1.17
CA GLU A 87 48.87 7.75 -0.06
C GLU A 87 48.51 6.26 0.08
N GLN A 88 49.37 5.46 0.72
CA GLN A 88 49.10 4.05 0.97
C GLN A 88 47.90 3.87 1.90
N MET A 89 47.82 4.66 2.98
CA MET A 89 46.68 4.66 3.88
C MET A 89 45.37 5.00 3.16
N LEU A 90 45.38 5.99 2.27
CA LEU A 90 44.21 6.34 1.46
C LEU A 90 43.79 5.19 0.54
N LYS A 91 44.75 4.53 -0.13
CA LYS A 91 44.47 3.37 -0.99
C LYS A 91 43.84 2.23 -0.20
N ASP A 92 44.38 1.90 0.97
CA ASP A 92 43.87 0.83 1.82
C ASP A 92 42.47 1.15 2.32
N LEU A 93 42.20 2.41 2.68
CA LEU A 93 40.87 2.86 3.11
C LEU A 93 39.85 2.77 1.97
N TRP A 94 40.24 3.15 0.75
CA TRP A 94 39.41 2.98 -0.45
C TRP A 94 39.13 1.51 -0.77
N ALA A 95 40.13 0.64 -0.68
CA ALA A 95 39.98 -0.79 -0.92
C ALA A 95 38.98 -1.41 0.08
N ARG A 96 39.16 -1.15 1.38
CA ARG A 96 38.24 -1.64 2.43
C ARG A 96 36.81 -1.13 2.25
N THR A 97 36.65 0.15 1.91
CA THR A 97 35.32 0.74 1.67
C THR A 97 34.64 0.07 0.48
N ARG A 98 35.40 -0.19 -0.60
CA ARG A 98 34.90 -0.90 -1.77
C ARG A 98 34.48 -2.34 -1.46
N ASP A 99 35.27 -3.06 -0.67
CA ASP A 99 34.97 -4.44 -0.29
C ASP A 99 33.71 -4.52 0.58
N LEU A 100 33.55 -3.60 1.54
CA LEU A 100 32.34 -3.48 2.34
C LEU A 100 31.11 -3.20 1.48
N GLN A 101 31.18 -2.19 0.61
CA GLN A 101 30.07 -1.85 -0.29
C GLN A 101 29.71 -3.00 -1.23
N ASN A 102 30.71 -3.71 -1.76
CA ASN A 102 30.45 -4.89 -2.59
C ASN A 102 29.80 -6.03 -1.79
N GLY A 103 30.24 -6.26 -0.55
CA GLY A 103 29.63 -7.23 0.36
C GLY A 103 28.16 -6.93 0.61
N GLU A 104 27.86 -5.68 0.98
CA GLU A 104 26.49 -5.20 1.19
C GLU A 104 25.62 -5.39 -0.06
N ILE A 105 26.14 -5.06 -1.25
CA ILE A 105 25.42 -5.25 -2.52
C ILE A 105 25.13 -6.73 -2.76
N VAL A 106 26.09 -7.62 -2.49
CA VAL A 106 25.90 -9.07 -2.67
C VAL A 106 24.84 -9.59 -1.71
N ASP A 107 24.85 -9.17 -0.44
CA ASP A 107 23.88 -9.59 0.55
C ASP A 107 22.48 -9.02 0.27
N LEU A 108 22.38 -7.77 -0.19
CA LEU A 108 21.13 -7.19 -0.68
C LEU A 108 20.57 -7.97 -1.87
N ARG A 109 21.42 -8.38 -2.82
CA ARG A 109 20.97 -9.20 -3.96
C ARG A 109 20.50 -10.59 -3.52
N ARG A 110 21.19 -11.23 -2.57
CA ARG A 110 20.78 -12.53 -2.02
C ARG A 110 19.46 -12.44 -1.27
N THR A 111 19.29 -11.45 -0.42
CA THR A 111 18.04 -11.22 0.33
C THR A 111 16.88 -10.88 -0.61
N GLN A 112 17.12 -10.08 -1.65
CA GLN A 112 16.11 -9.82 -2.68
C GLN A 112 15.72 -11.09 -3.44
N ALA A 113 16.70 -11.89 -3.87
CA ALA A 113 16.43 -13.14 -4.57
C ALA A 113 15.61 -14.13 -3.72
N ALA A 114 15.91 -14.22 -2.41
CA ALA A 114 15.14 -15.05 -1.48
C ALA A 114 13.70 -14.53 -1.31
N LYS A 115 13.50 -13.21 -1.24
CA LYS A 115 12.16 -12.61 -1.20
C LYS A 115 11.39 -12.88 -2.48
N ASP A 116 12.02 -12.70 -3.64
CA ASP A 116 11.38 -12.93 -4.95
C ASP A 116 10.98 -14.39 -5.13
N GLU A 117 11.76 -15.33 -4.58
CA GLU A 117 11.42 -16.75 -4.54
C GLU A 117 10.21 -17.02 -3.65
N SER A 118 10.19 -16.48 -2.43
CA SER A 118 9.03 -16.59 -1.52
C SER A 118 7.76 -16.04 -2.16
N HIS A 119 7.84 -14.85 -2.77
CA HIS A 119 6.69 -14.24 -3.44
C HIS A 119 6.21 -15.10 -4.63
N ARG A 120 7.13 -15.71 -5.38
CA ARG A 120 6.74 -16.63 -6.47
C ARG A 120 6.02 -17.87 -5.93
N GLN A 121 6.47 -18.43 -4.82
CA GLN A 121 5.81 -19.57 -4.18
C GLN A 121 4.42 -19.20 -3.67
N GLU A 122 4.30 -18.09 -2.93
CA GLU A 122 3.01 -17.58 -2.43
C GLU A 122 2.01 -17.32 -3.58
N VAL A 123 2.47 -16.75 -4.69
CA VAL A 123 1.60 -16.51 -5.86
C VAL A 123 1.13 -17.83 -6.47
N LEU A 124 1.99 -18.84 -6.58
CA LEU A 124 1.61 -20.15 -7.09
C LEU A 124 0.57 -20.82 -6.16
N GLU A 125 0.80 -20.80 -4.85
CA GLU A 125 -0.14 -21.34 -3.87
C GLU A 125 -1.51 -20.64 -3.96
N MET A 126 -1.53 -19.31 -4.07
CA MET A 126 -2.79 -18.59 -4.26
C MET A 126 -3.49 -18.96 -5.57
N GLN A 127 -2.75 -19.12 -6.67
CA GLN A 127 -3.31 -19.54 -7.95
C GLN A 127 -3.92 -20.94 -7.87
N GLU A 128 -3.29 -21.87 -7.15
CA GLU A 128 -3.83 -23.21 -6.92
C GLU A 128 -5.13 -23.16 -6.10
N VAL A 129 -5.18 -22.32 -5.05
CA VAL A 129 -6.39 -22.11 -4.25
C VAL A 129 -7.52 -21.52 -5.09
N VAL A 130 -7.22 -20.52 -5.93
CA VAL A 130 -8.22 -19.93 -6.84
C VAL A 130 -8.76 -20.98 -7.79
N ALA A 131 -7.89 -21.75 -8.45
CA ALA A 131 -8.32 -22.80 -9.37
C ALA A 131 -9.18 -23.87 -8.67
N PHE A 132 -8.84 -24.23 -7.43
CA PHE A 132 -9.64 -25.15 -6.62
C PHE A 132 -11.03 -24.58 -6.31
N LEU A 133 -11.11 -23.31 -5.91
CA LEU A 133 -12.37 -22.62 -5.59
C LEU A 133 -13.25 -22.44 -6.83
N GLU A 134 -12.67 -22.09 -7.98
CA GLU A 134 -13.39 -22.00 -9.25
C GLU A 134 -13.97 -23.35 -9.64
N ALA A 135 -13.18 -24.43 -9.55
CA ALA A 135 -13.67 -25.77 -9.83
C ALA A 135 -14.77 -26.22 -8.85
N ALA A 136 -14.69 -25.84 -7.57
CA ALA A 136 -15.74 -26.11 -6.59
C ALA A 136 -17.02 -25.34 -6.92
N ARG A 137 -16.90 -24.05 -7.25
CA ARG A 137 -18.01 -23.20 -7.68
C ARG A 137 -18.71 -23.79 -8.90
N ASP A 138 -17.96 -24.21 -9.91
CA ASP A 138 -18.54 -24.76 -11.14
C ASP A 138 -19.30 -26.07 -10.92
N ARG A 139 -18.81 -26.90 -9.98
CA ARG A 139 -19.53 -28.12 -9.56
C ARG A 139 -20.82 -27.79 -8.83
N GLU A 140 -20.80 -26.81 -7.93
CA GLU A 140 -22.02 -26.41 -7.21
C GLU A 140 -23.03 -25.75 -8.14
N THR A 141 -22.60 -24.94 -9.11
CA THR A 141 -23.52 -24.40 -10.12
C THR A 141 -24.13 -25.50 -10.96
N ALA A 142 -23.34 -26.49 -11.39
CA ALA A 142 -23.88 -27.62 -12.16
C ALA A 142 -24.89 -28.45 -11.35
N ARG A 143 -24.66 -28.63 -10.03
CA ARG A 143 -25.63 -29.28 -9.14
C ARG A 143 -26.89 -28.47 -8.96
N ALA A 144 -26.77 -27.15 -8.81
CA ALA A 144 -27.91 -26.25 -8.69
C ALA A 144 -28.77 -26.28 -9.95
N ASP A 145 -28.15 -26.17 -11.13
CA ASP A 145 -28.83 -26.24 -12.42
C ASP A 145 -29.59 -27.58 -12.61
N ALA A 146 -28.96 -28.69 -12.21
CA ALA A 146 -29.60 -30.01 -12.24
C ALA A 146 -30.80 -30.09 -11.28
N ALA A 147 -30.66 -29.60 -10.06
CA ALA A 147 -31.75 -29.57 -9.09
C ALA A 147 -32.90 -28.64 -9.53
N GLU A 148 -32.60 -27.52 -10.20
CA GLU A 148 -33.62 -26.64 -10.77
C GLU A 148 -34.39 -27.33 -11.90
N ALA A 149 -33.71 -28.09 -12.76
CA ALA A 149 -34.34 -28.88 -13.82
C ALA A 149 -35.26 -29.97 -13.25
N GLU A 150 -34.77 -30.77 -12.29
CA GLU A 150 -35.60 -31.77 -11.59
C GLU A 150 -36.79 -31.13 -10.89
N GLY A 151 -36.59 -29.98 -10.25
CA GLY A 151 -37.66 -29.21 -9.62
C GLY A 151 -38.71 -28.72 -10.61
N ALA A 152 -38.32 -28.34 -11.82
CA ALA A 152 -39.25 -27.97 -12.89
C ALA A 152 -40.08 -29.18 -13.35
N GLU A 153 -39.44 -30.33 -13.58
CA GLU A 153 -40.12 -31.57 -13.96
C GLU A 153 -41.14 -32.02 -12.90
N LEU A 154 -40.75 -32.03 -11.63
CA LEU A 154 -41.64 -32.40 -10.53
C LEU A 154 -42.84 -31.45 -10.40
N ARG A 155 -42.63 -30.15 -10.62
CA ARG A 155 -43.74 -29.18 -10.64
C ARG A 155 -44.72 -29.49 -11.78
N ASP A 156 -44.24 -29.87 -12.95
CA ASP A 156 -45.12 -30.20 -14.08
C ASP A 156 -45.85 -31.53 -13.87
N GLN A 157 -45.19 -32.54 -13.28
CA GLN A 157 -45.84 -33.79 -12.85
C GLN A 157 -46.92 -33.55 -11.78
N LEU A 158 -46.65 -32.68 -10.80
CA LEU A 158 -47.65 -32.28 -9.80
C LEU A 158 -48.85 -31.60 -10.46
N LYS A 159 -48.64 -30.69 -11.41
CA LYS A 159 -49.75 -30.09 -12.16
C LYS A 159 -50.56 -31.14 -12.91
N ALA A 160 -49.92 -32.06 -13.63
CA ALA A 160 -50.62 -33.12 -14.36
C ALA A 160 -51.44 -34.00 -13.41
N THR A 161 -50.83 -34.52 -12.35
CA THR A 161 -51.52 -35.38 -11.36
C THR A 161 -52.66 -34.66 -10.63
N THR A 162 -52.49 -33.39 -10.27
CA THR A 162 -53.58 -32.60 -9.66
C THR A 162 -54.76 -32.41 -10.61
N THR A 163 -54.51 -32.20 -11.91
CA THR A 163 -55.58 -32.13 -12.92
C THR A 163 -56.28 -33.46 -13.14
N GLU A 164 -55.55 -34.58 -13.16
CA GLU A 164 -56.12 -35.92 -13.27
C GLU A 164 -56.98 -36.28 -12.05
N LEU A 165 -56.52 -35.93 -10.85
CA LEU A 165 -57.26 -36.13 -9.60
C LEU A 165 -58.55 -35.30 -9.62
N ALA A 166 -58.48 -34.03 -10.00
CA ALA A 166 -59.68 -33.18 -10.13
C ALA A 166 -60.68 -33.75 -11.15
N ALA A 167 -60.20 -34.30 -12.26
CA ALA A 167 -61.04 -34.96 -13.26
C ALA A 167 -61.66 -36.27 -12.73
N ALA A 168 -60.92 -37.05 -11.94
CA ALA A 168 -61.43 -38.26 -11.29
C ALA A 168 -62.50 -37.93 -10.24
N ASP A 169 -62.28 -36.90 -9.42
CA ASP A 169 -63.25 -36.39 -8.44
C ASP A 169 -64.53 -35.91 -9.13
N ALA A 170 -64.41 -35.20 -10.26
CA ALA A 170 -65.57 -34.79 -11.06
C ALA A 170 -66.38 -36.00 -11.56
N ARG A 171 -65.71 -37.04 -12.07
CA ARG A 171 -66.38 -38.29 -12.49
C ARG A 171 -67.04 -39.02 -11.33
N LEU A 172 -66.44 -39.00 -10.13
CA LEU A 172 -67.04 -39.58 -8.93
C LEU A 172 -68.30 -38.79 -8.54
N ALA A 173 -68.24 -37.46 -8.53
CA ALA A 173 -69.39 -36.61 -8.25
C ALA A 173 -70.55 -36.82 -9.26
N GLU A 174 -70.24 -37.00 -10.54
CA GLU A 174 -71.22 -37.36 -11.57
C GLU A 174 -71.87 -38.72 -11.27
N ARG A 175 -71.07 -39.72 -10.88
CA ARG A 175 -71.58 -41.05 -10.50
C ARG A 175 -72.46 -40.99 -9.25
N ASP A 176 -72.06 -40.23 -8.24
CA ASP A 176 -72.85 -40.04 -7.02
C ASP A 176 -74.19 -39.36 -7.33
N ALA A 177 -74.20 -38.37 -8.24
CA ALA A 177 -75.43 -37.75 -8.72
C ALA A 177 -76.34 -38.75 -9.46
N ILE A 178 -75.77 -39.61 -10.31
CA ILE A 178 -76.51 -40.68 -10.99
C ILE A 178 -77.09 -41.68 -9.96
N PHE A 179 -76.30 -42.10 -8.98
CA PHE A 179 -76.78 -43.00 -7.93
C PHE A 179 -77.89 -42.37 -7.08
N ALA A 180 -77.81 -41.08 -6.79
CA ALA A 180 -78.88 -40.36 -6.10
C ALA A 180 -80.18 -40.32 -6.93
N MET A 181 -80.10 -40.21 -8.26
CA MET A 181 -81.27 -40.28 -9.14
C MET A 181 -81.88 -41.68 -9.25
N LEU A 182 -81.04 -42.72 -9.19
CA LEU A 182 -81.44 -44.13 -9.26
C LEU A 182 -81.83 -44.71 -7.89
N ALA A 183 -81.54 -44.00 -6.80
CA ALA A 183 -81.92 -44.41 -5.46
C ALA A 183 -83.45 -44.55 -5.39
N PRO A 184 -83.97 -45.66 -4.83
CA PRO A 184 -85.40 -45.83 -4.69
C PRO A 184 -85.97 -44.66 -3.89
N LYS A 185 -87.01 -44.01 -4.42
CA LYS A 185 -87.74 -42.97 -3.67
C LYS A 185 -88.07 -43.54 -2.30
N PRO A 186 -87.75 -42.84 -1.20
CA PRO A 186 -88.16 -43.28 0.12
C PRO A 186 -89.68 -43.46 0.07
N LYS A 187 -90.15 -44.69 0.35
CA LYS A 187 -91.57 -44.91 0.59
C LYS A 187 -91.97 -44.03 1.77
N PRO A 188 -93.17 -43.42 1.77
CA PRO A 188 -93.60 -42.50 2.81
C PRO A 188 -94.01 -43.22 4.12
N GLU A 189 -93.58 -44.46 4.32
CA GLU A 189 -93.85 -45.25 5.52
C GLU A 189 -92.61 -46.11 5.78
N ASP A 190 -91.68 -45.53 6.52
CA ASP A 190 -90.94 -46.17 7.60
C ASP A 190 -90.04 -45.10 8.21
N LYS A 191 -90.55 -44.45 9.25
CA LYS A 191 -89.69 -43.92 10.30
C LYS A 191 -89.08 -45.12 11.01
N PRO A 192 -87.76 -45.27 11.09
CA PRO A 192 -87.15 -45.75 12.29
C PRO A 192 -86.69 -44.54 13.09
N ASP A 193 -87.01 -44.61 14.36
CA ASP A 193 -86.73 -43.65 15.39
C ASP A 193 -85.28 -43.13 15.41
N GLU A 194 -85.15 -41.93 15.95
CA GLU A 194 -83.88 -41.39 16.44
C GLU A 194 -83.29 -42.35 17.48
N GLU A 195 -82.50 -43.33 17.04
CA GLU A 195 -81.52 -43.98 17.92
C GLU A 195 -80.20 -43.23 17.83
N ALA A 196 -80.01 -42.37 18.83
CA ALA A 196 -78.74 -41.82 19.24
C ALA A 196 -77.69 -42.95 19.34
N ASN A 197 -76.86 -43.09 18.31
CA ASN A 197 -75.69 -43.96 18.38
C ASN A 197 -74.42 -43.11 18.45
N THR A 198 -73.95 -42.97 19.69
CA THR A 198 -72.67 -42.39 20.08
C THR A 198 -71.52 -43.04 19.31
N ARG A 199 -70.89 -42.31 18.38
CA ARG A 199 -69.51 -42.61 17.96
C ARG A 199 -68.60 -41.44 18.31
N LYS A 200 -67.94 -41.62 19.45
CA LYS A 200 -66.81 -40.85 19.95
C LYS A 200 -65.64 -41.04 18.99
N GLY A 201 -65.53 -40.18 17.97
CA GLY A 201 -64.40 -40.10 17.05
C GLY A 201 -63.62 -38.81 17.31
N ALA A 202 -62.41 -38.95 17.85
CA ALA A 202 -61.57 -37.86 18.31
C ALA A 202 -61.28 -36.81 17.21
N ARG A 203 -61.60 -35.54 17.52
CA ARG A 203 -60.98 -34.37 16.88
C ARG A 203 -59.47 -34.43 17.16
N ARG A 204 -58.65 -34.80 16.17
CA ARG A 204 -57.25 -34.37 16.11
C ARG A 204 -57.23 -33.05 15.36
N SER A 205 -56.96 -31.96 16.07
CA SER A 205 -56.47 -30.72 15.47
C SER A 205 -55.08 -31.00 14.90
N ARG A 206 -54.93 -31.00 13.58
CA ARG A 206 -53.61 -30.79 12.97
C ARG A 206 -53.34 -29.29 13.08
N LEU A 207 -52.47 -28.93 14.01
CA LEU A 207 -51.72 -27.68 13.92
C LEU A 207 -51.00 -27.69 12.56
N ALA A 208 -51.02 -26.54 11.92
CA ALA A 208 -50.15 -26.23 10.80
C ALA A 208 -48.69 -26.25 11.30
N GLU A 209 -47.94 -27.28 10.93
CA GLU A 209 -46.47 -27.20 10.87
C GLU A 209 -46.13 -26.48 9.56
N GLY A 210 -45.85 -25.18 9.67
CA GLY A 210 -45.03 -24.50 8.69
C GLY A 210 -43.60 -25.06 8.75
N PRO A 211 -42.81 -25.00 7.66
CA PRO A 211 -41.42 -25.41 7.72
C PRO A 211 -40.67 -24.43 8.64
N GLU A 212 -40.23 -24.95 9.78
CA GLU A 212 -39.31 -24.29 10.70
C GLU A 212 -37.99 -24.04 9.96
N THR A 213 -37.78 -22.79 9.58
CA THR A 213 -36.46 -22.25 9.28
C THR A 213 -35.69 -22.11 10.59
N GLY A 214 -34.71 -22.97 10.84
CA GLY A 214 -33.78 -22.78 11.95
C GLY A 214 -33.08 -24.07 12.37
N ASP A 215 -31.89 -24.33 11.81
CA ASP A 215 -30.65 -24.26 12.58
C ASP A 215 -29.49 -24.86 11.78
N LEU A 216 -28.64 -23.96 11.27
CA LEU A 216 -27.29 -24.26 10.84
C LEU A 216 -26.42 -24.42 12.10
N PRO A 217 -25.56 -25.45 12.22
CA PRO A 217 -24.59 -25.50 13.30
C PRO A 217 -23.50 -24.44 13.06
N MET A 218 -23.59 -23.33 13.79
CA MET A 218 -22.48 -22.42 14.07
C MET A 218 -21.65 -23.02 15.22
N GLU A 219 -20.63 -23.82 14.89
CA GLU A 219 -19.54 -24.05 15.84
C GLU A 219 -18.46 -22.99 15.63
N THR A 220 -18.60 -21.90 16.37
CA THR A 220 -17.51 -20.98 16.67
C THR A 220 -16.60 -21.63 17.72
N ALA A 221 -15.46 -22.17 17.28
CA ALA A 221 -14.37 -22.50 18.19
C ALA A 221 -13.70 -21.20 18.67
N ALA A 222 -14.24 -20.59 19.73
CA ALA A 222 -13.56 -19.55 20.49
C ALA A 222 -12.63 -20.18 21.54
N THR A 223 -11.33 -20.11 21.24
CA THR A 223 -10.21 -19.81 22.15
C THR A 223 -10.52 -19.83 23.66
N LYS A 224 -9.99 -20.85 24.37
CA LYS A 224 -9.57 -20.71 25.77
C LYS A 224 -8.05 -20.60 25.82
N ALA A 225 -7.59 -19.36 25.98
CA ALA A 225 -6.35 -19.08 26.65
C ALA A 225 -6.53 -19.40 28.14
N SER A 226 -5.69 -20.28 28.68
CA SER A 226 -5.42 -20.38 30.11
C SER A 226 -3.92 -20.54 30.26
N GLY A 227 -3.28 -19.51 30.82
CA GLY A 227 -1.87 -19.52 31.15
C GLY A 227 -1.52 -20.54 32.24
N GLY A 228 -0.26 -20.93 32.23
CA GLY A 228 0.39 -21.68 33.29
C GLY A 228 1.89 -21.59 33.04
N GLY A 229 2.55 -20.66 33.71
CA GLY A 229 4.00 -20.53 33.73
C GLY A 229 4.66 -21.45 34.75
N GLU A 230 5.99 -21.47 34.64
CA GLU A 230 7.03 -21.91 35.58
C GLU A 230 7.40 -23.40 35.63
N GLY A 231 8.70 -23.62 35.43
CA GLY A 231 9.45 -24.87 35.37
C GLY A 231 10.73 -24.68 34.58
#